data_AF-A0A0F3R6L1-F1
#
_entry.id   AF-A0A0F3R6L1-F1
#
_cell.length_a   1.000
_cell.length_b   1.000
_cell.length_c   1.000
_cell.angle_alpha   90.00
_cell.angle_beta   90.00
_cell.angle_gamma   90.00
#
_symmetry.space_group_name_H-M   'P 1'
#
loop_
_entity.id
_entity.type
_entity.pdbx_description
1 polymer ?
#
loop_
_entity_poly.entity_id
_entity_poly.type
_entity_poly.pdbx_seq_one_letter_code
_entity_poly.pdbx_strand_id
1 'polypeptide(L)'
;MARRIQTKYPLCFSIPAKLLTIGIHKEIITTEKEHFSNQQIRRFFKRYCSDKRYKKLLVEGKQRFNLDGTPATLVTKEEVPPKTVEVKI
;
A
#
# COMPACT_ATOMS: atom_id res chain seq x y z
N MET A 1 5.78 13.49 7.74
CA MET A 1 4.68 13.06 6.84
C MET A 1 4.15 11.67 7.20
N ALA A 2 4.93 10.58 7.04
CA ALA A 2 4.45 9.21 7.18
C ALA A 2 3.65 8.94 8.47
N ARG A 3 4.12 9.42 9.63
CA ARG A 3 3.42 9.28 10.90
C ARG A 3 2.01 9.89 10.90
N ARG A 4 1.80 11.04 10.25
CA ARG A 4 0.47 11.70 10.16
C ARG A 4 -0.50 10.86 9.33
N ILE A 5 -0.08 10.39 8.15
CA ILE A 5 -0.90 9.53 7.30
C ILE A 5 -1.24 8.22 8.01
N GLN A 6 -0.28 7.61 8.70
CA GLN A 6 -0.50 6.39 9.48
C GLN A 6 -1.47 6.60 10.65
N THR A 7 -1.37 7.76 11.33
CA THR A 7 -2.28 8.09 12.44
C THR A 7 -3.70 8.34 11.95
N LYS A 8 -3.86 8.93 10.76
CA LYS A 8 -5.17 9.25 10.18
C LYS A 8 -5.86 8.02 9.57
N TYR A 9 -5.07 7.10 9.00
CA TYR A 9 -5.58 5.87 8.37
C TYR A 9 -4.95 4.61 9.00
N PRO A 10 -5.15 4.37 10.30
CA PRO A 10 -4.48 3.29 11.03
C PRO A 10 -4.94 1.90 10.55
N LEU A 11 -6.18 1.81 10.06
CA LEU A 11 -6.74 0.58 9.52
C LEU A 11 -6.13 0.20 8.18
N CYS A 12 -5.49 1.13 7.47
CA CYS A 12 -4.86 0.91 6.17
C CYS A 12 -3.32 0.83 6.29
N PHE A 13 -2.70 1.72 7.08
CA PHE A 13 -1.25 1.81 7.24
C PHE A 13 -0.79 1.33 8.63
N SER A 14 -1.07 0.07 8.96
CA SER A 14 -0.66 -0.60 10.21
C SER A 14 0.55 -1.50 10.04
N ILE A 15 1.02 -2.07 11.15
CA ILE A 15 1.97 -3.19 11.21
C ILE A 15 1.20 -4.40 11.78
N PRO A 16 1.16 -5.55 11.10
CA PRO A 16 1.75 -5.82 9.78
C PRO A 16 1.10 -4.98 8.67
N ALA A 17 1.85 -4.75 7.58
CA ALA A 17 1.36 -4.00 6.44
C ALA A 17 0.10 -4.64 5.86
N LYS A 18 -0.75 -3.83 5.20
CA LYS A 18 -1.95 -4.30 4.51
C LYS A 18 -1.87 -3.96 3.04
N LEU A 19 -2.40 -4.84 2.20
CA LEU A 19 -2.50 -4.61 0.77
C LEU A 19 -3.53 -3.51 0.50
N LEU A 20 -3.15 -2.56 -0.34
CA LEU A 20 -3.94 -1.36 -0.57
C LEU A 20 -4.81 -1.50 -1.83
N THR A 21 -5.97 -0.86 -1.83
CA THR A 21 -6.78 -0.71 -3.05
C THR A 21 -5.97 -0.02 -4.15
N ILE A 22 -6.13 -0.49 -5.40
CA ILE A 22 -5.47 0.12 -6.55
C ILE A 22 -6.00 1.54 -6.73
N GLY A 23 -5.11 2.51 -6.92
CA GLY A 23 -5.50 3.90 -7.15
C GLY A 23 -5.79 4.73 -5.88
N ILE A 24 -5.74 4.14 -4.69
CA ILE A 24 -6.02 4.81 -3.39
C ILE A 24 -5.18 6.08 -3.12
N HIS A 25 -4.03 6.22 -3.79
CA HIS A 25 -3.22 7.42 -3.71
C HIS A 25 -3.93 8.68 -4.25
N LYS A 26 -4.86 8.53 -5.19
CA LYS A 26 -5.67 9.65 -5.71
C LYS A 26 -6.62 10.18 -4.65
N GLU A 27 -7.23 9.28 -3.88
CA GLU A 27 -8.13 9.63 -2.77
C GLU A 27 -7.39 10.39 -1.68
N ILE A 28 -6.19 9.91 -1.28
CA ILE A 28 -5.36 10.64 -0.31
C ILE A 28 -4.91 11.99 -0.87
N ILE A 29 -4.54 12.07 -2.15
CA ILE A 29 -4.18 13.36 -2.79
C ILE A 29 -5.33 14.36 -2.68
N THR A 30 -6.55 13.95 -3.01
CA THR A 30 -7.72 14.83 -2.93
C THR A 30 -8.02 15.24 -1.50
N THR A 31 -7.97 14.29 -0.55
CA THR A 31 -8.36 14.50 0.85
C THR A 31 -7.31 15.27 1.65
N GLU A 32 -6.02 15.10 1.32
CA GLU A 32 -4.90 15.70 2.06
C GLU A 32 -4.19 16.84 1.32
N LYS A 33 -4.77 17.36 0.22
CA LYS A 33 -4.12 18.39 -0.62
C LYS A 33 -3.68 19.64 0.15
N GLU A 34 -4.41 20.00 1.21
CA GLU A 34 -4.10 21.16 2.07
C GLU A 34 -2.93 20.88 3.04
N HIS A 35 -2.61 19.60 3.28
CA HIS A 35 -1.62 19.18 4.28
C HIS A 35 -0.33 18.65 3.67
N PHE A 36 -0.40 18.06 2.48
CA PHE A 36 0.74 17.42 1.81
C PHE A 36 0.74 17.70 0.31
N SER A 37 1.93 17.85 -0.25
CA SER A 37 2.09 17.94 -1.70
C SER A 37 1.89 16.57 -2.36
N ASN A 38 1.46 16.58 -3.63
CA ASN A 38 1.34 15.38 -4.46
C ASN A 38 2.64 14.57 -4.48
N GLN A 39 3.80 15.23 -4.50
CA GLN A 39 5.11 14.58 -4.49
C GLN A 39 5.37 13.85 -3.16
N GLN A 40 5.02 14.47 -2.03
CA GLN A 40 5.13 13.84 -0.71
C GLN A 40 4.28 12.57 -0.65
N ILE A 41 3.03 12.62 -1.13
CA ILE A 41 2.11 11.47 -1.12
C ILE A 41 2.65 10.35 -2.02
N ARG A 42 3.08 10.67 -3.25
CA ARG A 42 3.69 9.68 -4.16
C ARG A 42 4.93 9.02 -3.55
N ARG A 43 5.81 9.78 -2.89
CA ARG A 43 6.99 9.23 -2.19
C ARG A 43 6.60 8.31 -1.05
N PHE A 44 5.56 8.64 -0.29
CA PHE A 44 5.04 7.77 0.77
C PHE A 44 4.58 6.42 0.23
N PHE A 45 3.72 6.41 -0.79
CA PHE A 45 3.24 5.17 -1.42
C PHE A 45 4.37 4.37 -2.06
N LYS A 46 5.31 5.03 -2.75
CA LYS A 46 6.50 4.39 -3.31
C LYS A 46 7.27 3.65 -2.21
N ARG A 47 7.49 4.26 -1.05
CA ARG A 47 8.20 3.63 0.07
C ARG A 47 7.39 2.48 0.69
N TYR A 48 6.10 2.68 0.91
CA TYR A 48 5.23 1.67 1.52
C TYR A 48 5.13 0.40 0.66
N CYS A 49 4.79 0.55 -0.62
CA CYS A 49 4.59 -0.58 -1.53
C CYS A 49 5.90 -1.25 -1.98
N SER A 50 7.05 -0.57 -1.86
CA SER A 50 8.35 -1.17 -2.20
C SER A 50 9.00 -1.95 -1.05
N ASP A 51 8.47 -1.83 0.17
CA ASP A 51 8.95 -2.58 1.33
C ASP A 51 8.85 -4.09 1.09
N LYS A 52 9.91 -4.83 1.43
CA LYS A 52 9.96 -6.29 1.25
C LYS A 52 8.80 -6.99 1.98
N ARG A 53 8.37 -6.49 3.14
CA ARG A 53 7.25 -7.03 3.91
C ARG A 53 5.94 -6.85 3.18
N TYR A 54 5.73 -5.70 2.53
CA TYR A 54 4.56 -5.46 1.70
C TYR A 54 4.54 -6.40 0.48
N LYS A 55 5.67 -6.53 -0.23
CA LYS A 55 5.78 -7.40 -1.40
C LYS A 55 5.49 -8.87 -1.08
N LYS A 56 5.89 -9.36 0.10
CA LYS A 56 5.58 -10.72 0.57
C LYS A 56 4.08 -11.00 0.74
N LEU A 57 3.25 -9.95 0.87
CA LEU A 57 1.80 -10.09 1.01
C LEU A 57 1.09 -10.20 -0.35
N LEU A 58 1.74 -9.82 -1.46
CA LEU A 58 1.18 -9.90 -2.82
C LEU A 58 1.12 -11.37 -3.27
N VAL A 59 0.11 -12.06 -2.78
CA VAL A 59 -0.23 -13.45 -3.12
C VAL A 59 -1.63 -13.45 -3.72
N GLU A 60 -1.83 -14.23 -4.78
CA GLU A 60 -3.12 -14.35 -5.46
C GLU A 60 -4.24 -14.67 -4.47
N GLY A 61 -5.39 -14.01 -4.64
CA GLY A 61 -6.56 -14.16 -3.77
C GLY A 61 -6.48 -13.43 -2.43
N LYS A 62 -5.38 -12.73 -2.11
CA LYS A 62 -5.31 -11.91 -0.88
C LYS A 62 -6.15 -10.64 -0.99
N GLN A 63 -6.77 -10.28 0.13
CA GLN A 63 -7.66 -9.12 0.24
C GLN A 63 -6.89 -7.79 0.25
N ARG A 64 -7.27 -6.85 -0.62
CA ARG A 64 -6.89 -5.43 -0.50
C ARG A 64 -7.89 -4.67 0.37
N PHE A 65 -7.46 -3.53 0.91
CA PHE A 65 -8.26 -2.72 1.83
C PHE A 65 -8.29 -1.25 1.40
N ASN A 66 -9.44 -0.63 1.61
CA ASN A 66 -9.65 0.82 1.48
C ASN A 66 -9.07 1.59 2.70
N LEU A 67 -9.16 2.92 2.69
CA LEU A 67 -8.60 3.77 3.75
C LEU A 67 -9.29 3.59 5.10
N ASP A 68 -10.59 3.30 5.08
CA ASP A 68 -11.44 2.98 6.22
C ASP A 68 -11.28 1.53 6.71
N GLY A 69 -10.48 0.72 6.00
CA GLY A 69 -10.24 -0.68 6.33
C GLY A 69 -11.29 -1.66 5.81
N THR A 70 -12.27 -1.23 5.00
CA THR A 70 -13.19 -2.18 4.38
C THR A 70 -12.48 -3.03 3.32
N PRO A 71 -12.95 -4.26 3.07
CA PRO A 71 -12.49 -5.07 1.95
C PRO A 71 -12.65 -4.34 0.61
N ALA A 72 -11.67 -4.51 -0.27
CA ALA A 72 -11.68 -4.06 -1.66
C ALA A 72 -11.52 -5.26 -2.61
N THR A 73 -10.80 -5.10 -3.71
CA THR A 73 -10.53 -6.20 -4.65
C THR A 73 -9.52 -7.21 -4.09
N LEU A 74 -9.52 -8.42 -4.65
CA LEU A 74 -8.49 -9.41 -4.39
C LEU A 74 -7.27 -9.16 -5.28
N VAL A 75 -6.10 -9.62 -4.82
CA VAL A 75 -4.88 -9.65 -5.64
C VAL A 75 -5.05 -10.66 -6.77
N THR A 76 -4.81 -10.22 -8.01
CA THR A 76 -4.85 -11.11 -9.18
C THR A 76 -3.49 -11.75 -9.43
N LYS A 77 -3.46 -12.80 -10.26
CA LYS A 77 -2.23 -13.52 -10.59
C LYS A 77 -1.17 -12.64 -11.25
N GLU A 78 -1.59 -11.68 -12.07
CA GLU A 78 -0.72 -10.73 -12.78
C GLU A 78 -0.05 -9.73 -11.85
N GLU A 79 -0.62 -9.49 -10.67
CA GLU A 79 -0.09 -8.58 -9.66
C GLU A 79 0.91 -9.25 -8.72
N VAL A 80 0.97 -10.59 -8.70
CA VAL A 80 1.91 -11.34 -7.89
C VAL A 80 3.30 -11.19 -8.50
N PRO A 81 4.29 -10.69 -7.74
CA PRO A 81 5.66 -10.61 -8.22
C PRO A 81 6.17 -11.99 -8.65
N PRO A 82 6.90 -12.10 -9.77
CA PRO A 82 7.52 -13.37 -10.14
C PRO A 82 8.41 -13.84 -8.99
N LYS A 83 8.37 -15.14 -8.70
CA LYS A 83 9.25 -15.75 -7.69
C LYS A 83 10.69 -15.41 -8.08
N THR A 84 11.33 -14.55 -7.29
CA THR A 84 12.75 -14.32 -7.40
C THR A 84 13.39 -15.59 -6.87
N VAL A 85 13.97 -16.39 -7.75
CA VAL A 85 14.82 -17.52 -7.32
C VAL A 85 15.95 -16.88 -6.54
N GLU A 86 15.96 -17.03 -5.21
CA GLU A 86 17.10 -16.62 -4.41
C GLU A 86 18.27 -17.52 -4.83
N VAL A 87 19.13 -17.01 -5.71
CA VAL A 87 20.40 -17.64 -6.04
C VAL A 87 21.22 -17.58 -4.76
N LYS A 88 21.29 -18.70 -4.06
CA LYS A 88 22.27 -18.91 -2.98
C LYS A 88 23.64 -18.90 -3.63
N ILE A 89 24.41 -17.84 -3.37
CA ILE A 89 25.86 -17.77 -3.66
C ILE A 89 26.58 -18.44 -2.50
#